data_AF-B6XGQ2-F1
#
_entry.id   AF-B6XGQ2-F1
#
_cell.length_a   1.000
_cell.length_b   1.000
_cell.length_c   1.000
_cell.angle_alpha   90.00
_cell.angle_beta   90.00
_cell.angle_gamma   90.00
#
_symmetry.space_group_name_H-M   'P 1'
#
loop_
_entity.id
_entity.type
_entity.pdbx_description
1 polymer ?
#
loop_
_entity_poly.entity_id
_entity_poly.type
_entity_poly.pdbx_seq_one_letter_code
_entity_poly.pdbx_strand_id
1 'polypeptide(L)' 'MKLYVLLLLYQGFVTPVTNTLYTQQECESRAMQIMAVRDVEIKCGEAFR' A
#
# COMPACT_ATOMS: atom_id res chain seq x y z
N MET A 1 -3.55 -12.55 13.12
CA MET A 1 -2.43 -12.05 12.29
C MET A 1 -3.00 -11.04 11.32
N LYS A 2 -2.51 -9.80 11.30
CA LYS A 2 -3.02 -8.74 10.41
C LYS A 2 -2.28 -8.79 9.08
N LEU A 3 -3.01 -8.55 7.99
CA LEU A 3 -2.46 -8.47 6.64
C LEU A 3 -2.70 -7.07 6.09
N TYR A 4 -1.79 -6.61 5.24
CA TYR A 4 -1.81 -5.26 4.68
C TYR A 4 -1.74 -5.29 3.16
N VAL A 5 -2.39 -4.32 2.53
CA VAL A 5 -2.38 -4.10 1.08
C VAL A 5 -1.86 -2.71 0.77
N LEU A 6 -1.13 -2.57 -0.34
CA LEU A 6 -0.69 -1.28 -0.85
C LEU A 6 -1.86 -0.56 -1.52
N LEU A 7 -2.15 0.65 -1.08
CA LEU A 7 -3.23 1.48 -1.58
C LEU A 7 -2.66 2.75 -2.21
N LEU A 8 -2.98 2.98 -3.48
CA LEU A 8 -2.76 4.26 -4.16
C LEU A 8 -3.87 5.22 -3.79
N LEU A 9 -3.49 6.41 -3.34
CA LEU A 9 -4.39 7.52 -3.07
C LEU A 9 -4.32 8.51 -4.23
N TYR A 10 -5.45 8.76 -4.88
CA TYR A 10 -5.50 9.68 -6.01
C TYR A 10 -6.87 10.35 -6.10
N GLN A 11 -6.92 11.68 -6.02
CA GLN A 11 -8.14 12.48 -6.21
C GLN A 11 -9.35 11.99 -5.39
N GLY A 12 -9.12 11.57 -4.14
CA GLY A 12 -10.18 11.05 -3.26
C GLY A 12 -10.53 9.57 -3.48
N PHE A 13 -9.91 8.91 -4.46
CA PHE A 13 -10.00 7.47 -4.66
C PHE A 13 -8.90 6.73 -3.92
N VAL A 14 -9.24 5.51 -3.51
CA VAL A 14 -8.33 4.56 -2.86
C VAL A 14 -8.36 3.28 -3.67
N THR A 15 -7.26 2.95 -4.34
CA THR A 15 -7.18 1.80 -5.24
C THR A 15 -6.05 0.88 -4.83
N PRO A 16 -6.28 -0.44 -4.68
CA PRO A 16 -5.19 -1.38 -4.42
C PRO A 16 -4.20 -1.37 -5.58
N VAL A 17 -2.91 -1.21 -5.27
CA VAL A 17 -1.81 -1.30 -6.25
C VAL A 17 -1.70 -2.74 -6.76
N THR A 18 -1.87 -3.71 -5.85
CA THR A 18 -1.88 -5.15 -6.13
C THR A 18 -2.85 -5.85 -5.17
N ASN A 19 -3.21 -7.10 -5.48
CA ASN A 19 -3.96 -7.98 -4.56
C ASN A 19 -3.03 -8.75 -3.60
N THR A 20 -1.73 -8.43 -3.60
CA THR A 20 -0.77 -9.10 -2.73
C THR A 20 -0.93 -8.59 -1.30
N LEU A 21 -0.97 -9.53 -0.37
CA LEU A 21 -1.04 -9.25 1.05
C LEU A 21 0.36 -9.35 1.67
N TYR A 22 0.64 -8.44 2.58
CA TYR A 22 1.94 -8.27 3.22
C TYR A 22 1.80 -8.25 4.74
N THR A 23 2.91 -8.51 5.44
CA THR A 23 3.07 -8.00 6.79
C THR A 23 3.13 -6.47 6.78
N GLN A 24 2.97 -5.84 7.94
CA GLN A 24 3.06 -4.38 8.04
C GLN A 24 4.42 -3.85 7.54
N GLN A 25 5.50 -4.44 8.02
CA GLN A 25 6.87 -4.02 7.69
C GLN A 25 7.17 -4.15 6.19
N GLU A 26 6.73 -5.26 5.56
CA GLU A 26 6.89 -5.46 4.12
C GLU A 26 6.09 -4.43 3.32
N CYS A 27 4.87 -4.12 3.74
CA CYS A 27 4.04 -3.12 3.09
C CYS A 27 4.68 -1.73 3.15
N GLU A 28 5.11 -1.29 4.34
CA GLU A 28 5.72 0.03 4.54
C GLU A 28 7.03 0.17 3.75
N SER A 29 7.87 -0.86 3.76
CA SER A 29 9.11 -0.90 2.99
C SER A 29 8.84 -0.75 1.48
N ARG A 30 7.85 -1.46 0.95
CA ARG A 30 7.44 -1.34 -0.47
C ARG A 30 6.83 0.01 -0.79
N ALA A 31 5.99 0.56 0.08
CA ALA A 31 5.40 1.89 -0.11
C ALA A 31 6.49 2.95 -0.25
N MET A 32 7.49 2.95 0.65
CA MET A 32 8.64 3.85 0.57
C MET A 32 9.42 3.68 -0.74
N GLN A 33 9.69 2.44 -1.16
CA GLN A 33 10.39 2.17 -2.42
C GLN A 33 9.65 2.72 -3.65
N ILE A 34 8.32 2.57 -3.70
CA ILE A 34 7.50 3.09 -4.80
C ILE A 34 7.53 4.62 -4.81
N MET A 35 7.27 5.25 -3.65
CA MET A 35 7.22 6.71 -3.53
C MET A 35 8.60 7.37 -3.77
N ALA A 36 9.70 6.65 -3.57
CA ALA A 36 11.05 7.15 -3.89
C ALA A 36 11.32 7.29 -5.40
N VAL A 37 10.59 6.57 -6.26
CA VAL A 37 10.80 6.55 -7.72
C VAL A 37 9.58 6.98 -8.54
N ARG A 38 8.46 7.26 -7.87
CA ARG A 38 7.20 7.72 -8.47
C ARG A 38 6.59 8.80 -7.59
N ASP A 39 6.14 9.89 -8.21
CA ASP A 39 5.41 10.96 -7.55
C ASP A 39 3.94 10.54 -7.33
N VAL A 40 3.71 9.66 -6.35
CA VAL A 40 2.41 9.11 -5.98
C VAL A 40 2.31 9.00 -4.46
N GLU A 41 1.09 9.01 -3.93
CA GLU A 41 0.85 8.73 -2.50
C GLU A 41 0.42 7.27 -2.32
N ILE A 42 1.28 6.47 -1.67
CA ILE A 42 1.00 5.07 -1.33
C ILE A 42 0.85 4.93 0.18
N LYS A 43 -0.19 4.22 0.62
CA LYS A 43 -0.38 3.85 2.03
C LYS A 43 -0.62 2.35 2.21
N CYS A 44 -0.36 1.87 3.41
CA CYS A 44 -0.71 0.51 3.83
C CYS A 44 -2.08 0.51 4.48
N GLY A 45 -3.02 -0.23 3.91
CA GLY A 45 -4.34 -0.47 4.49
C GLY A 45 -4.42 -1.86 5.12
N GLU A 46 -5.02 -1.98 6.30
CA GLU A 46 -5.33 -3.28 6.89
C GLU A 46 -6.39 -3.99 6.02
N ALA A 47 -6.05 -5.19 5.54
CA ALA A 47 -6.95 -6.02 4.76
C ALA A 47 -7.78 -6.89 5.72
N PHE A 48 -9.08 -6.61 5.79
CA PHE A 48 -10.04 -7.49 6.43
C PHE A 48 -10.52 -8.53 5.44
N ARG A 49 -10.61 -9.79 5.89
CA ARG A 49 -11.14 -10.90 5.11
C ARG A 49 -12.61 -11.11 5.43
#